data_AF-A0A916WKS9-F1
#
_entry.id   AF-A0A916WKS9-F1
#
_cell.length_a   1.000
_cell.length_b   1.000
_cell.length_c   1.000
_cell.angle_alpha   90.00
_cell.angle_beta   90.00
_cell.angle_gamma   90.00
#
_symmetry.space_group_name_H-M   'P 1'
#
loop_
_entity.id
_entity.type
_entity.pdbx_description
1 polymer ?
#
loop_
_entity_poly.entity_id
_entity_poly.type
_entity_poly.pdbx_seq_one_letter_code
_entity_poly.pdbx_strand_id
1 'polypeptide(L)'
;MTSLIRQRQQIAGERNAAIGFIAFGVASVVFAITGGIWSESLSALGAGGVGSVLAVSGVFRLVPARRKLAAFEADHGAGAGKQQSIR
;
A
#
# COMPACT_ATOMS: atom_id res chain seq x y z
N MET A 1 9.05 -24.53 10.46
CA MET A 1 9.95 -23.83 9.51
C MET A 1 9.10 -23.17 8.44
N THR A 2 8.92 -21.85 8.48
CA THR A 2 8.18 -21.12 7.44
C THR A 2 9.12 -20.86 6.29
N SER A 3 8.79 -21.34 5.08
CA SER A 3 9.61 -21.14 3.88
C SER A 3 9.94 -19.66 3.65
N LEU A 4 11.21 -19.34 3.34
CA LEU A 4 11.70 -17.99 3.02
C LEU A 4 10.86 -17.33 1.90
N ILE A 5 10.30 -18.11 0.99
CA ILE A 5 9.42 -17.65 -0.08
C ILE A 5 8.08 -17.14 0.49
N ARG A 6 7.48 -17.86 1.45
CA ARG A 6 6.24 -17.42 2.12
C ARG A 6 6.45 -16.13 2.89
N GLN A 7 7.58 -15.99 3.58
CA GLN A 7 7.88 -14.78 4.35
C GLN A 7 8.05 -13.55 3.45
N ARG A 8 8.74 -13.70 2.31
CA ARG A 8 8.84 -12.63 1.30
C ARG A 8 7.49 -12.31 0.67
N GLN A 9 6.69 -13.32 0.33
CA GLN A 9 5.33 -13.12 -0.23
C GLN A 9 4.41 -12.39 0.74
N GLN A 10 4.47 -12.67 2.04
CA GLN A 10 3.73 -11.93 3.05
C GLN A 10 4.13 -10.45 3.10
N ILE A 11 5.43 -10.15 3.13
CA ILE A 11 5.91 -8.75 3.14
C ILE A 11 5.54 -8.02 1.83
N ALA A 12 5.62 -8.71 0.69
CA ALA A 12 5.18 -8.17 -0.60
C ALA A 12 3.67 -7.94 -0.65
N GLY A 13 2.87 -8.84 -0.04
CA GLY A 13 1.42 -8.69 0.12
C GLY A 13 1.05 -7.50 0.98
N GLU A 14 1.71 -7.32 2.14
CA GLU A 14 1.55 -6.14 3.00
C GLU A 14 1.87 -4.85 2.24
N ARG A 15 2.95 -4.86 1.46
CA ARG A 15 3.37 -3.73 0.62
C ARG A 15 2.31 -3.40 -0.45
N ASN A 16 1.80 -4.41 -1.16
CA ASN A 16 0.81 -4.21 -2.21
C ASN A 16 -0.54 -3.76 -1.65
N ALA A 17 -0.96 -4.31 -0.50
CA ALA A 17 -2.14 -3.85 0.22
C ALA A 17 -2.00 -2.38 0.64
N ALA A 18 -0.85 -2.00 1.20
CA ALA A 18 -0.55 -0.61 1.56
C ALA A 18 -0.61 0.33 0.35
N ILE A 19 -0.05 -0.07 -0.80
CA ILE A 19 -0.16 0.69 -2.06
C ILE A 19 -1.62 0.81 -2.50
N GLY A 20 -2.42 -0.27 -2.37
CA GLY A 20 -3.85 -0.25 -2.66
C GLY A 20 -4.61 0.77 -1.81
N PHE A 21 -4.34 0.82 -0.51
CA PHE A 21 -4.93 1.84 0.39
C PHE A 21 -4.54 3.27 -0.01
N ILE A 22 -3.30 3.49 -0.44
CA ILE A 22 -2.84 4.79 -0.96
C ILE A 22 -3.60 5.14 -2.24
N ALA A 23 -3.61 4.25 -3.22
CA ALA A 23 -4.24 4.50 -4.51
C ALA A 23 -5.74 4.79 -4.37
N PHE A 24 -6.44 3.97 -3.57
CA PHE A 24 -7.86 4.17 -3.29
C PHE A 24 -8.12 5.47 -2.51
N GLY A 25 -7.30 5.75 -1.50
CA GLY A 25 -7.41 6.98 -0.71
C GLY A 25 -7.23 8.24 -1.56
N VAL A 26 -6.22 8.26 -2.43
CA VAL A 26 -5.97 9.37 -3.37
C VAL A 26 -7.10 9.49 -4.38
N ALA A 27 -7.58 8.39 -4.98
CA ALA A 27 -8.69 8.41 -5.92
C ALA A 27 -9.96 8.98 -5.29
N SER A 28 -10.23 8.63 -4.03
CA SER A 28 -11.37 9.14 -3.27
C SER A 28 -11.26 10.64 -2.98
N VAL A 29 -10.05 11.14 -2.66
CA VAL A 29 -9.80 12.59 -2.50
C VAL A 29 -9.96 13.34 -3.81
N VAL A 30 -9.43 12.81 -4.91
CA VAL A 30 -9.60 13.41 -6.25
C VAL A 30 -11.06 13.43 -6.65
N PHE A 31 -11.81 12.35 -6.39
CA PHE A 31 -13.25 12.32 -6.62
C PHE A 31 -13.99 13.35 -5.75
N ALA A 32 -13.63 13.49 -4.47
CA ALA A 32 -14.21 14.48 -3.59
C ALA A 32 -13.96 15.93 -4.04
N ILE A 33 -12.75 16.25 -4.52
CA ILE A 33 -12.41 17.57 -5.05
C ILE A 33 -13.15 17.81 -6.36
N THR A 34 -13.07 16.86 -7.30
CA THR A 34 -13.62 17.04 -8.66
C THR A 34 -15.15 16.99 -8.68
N GLY A 35 -15.76 16.10 -7.87
CA GLY A 35 -17.20 16.00 -7.68
C GLY A 35 -17.78 17.04 -6.71
N GLY A 36 -16.96 17.56 -5.80
CA GLY A 36 -17.30 18.68 -4.91
C GLY A 36 -17.41 20.03 -5.64
N ILE A 37 -16.64 20.22 -6.72
CA ILE A 37 -16.75 21.41 -7.59
C ILE A 37 -18.16 21.52 -8.23
N TRP A 38 -18.87 20.40 -8.39
CA TRP A 38 -20.20 20.35 -9.01
C TRP A 38 -21.34 20.09 -8.02
N SER A 39 -21.04 19.67 -6.80
CA SER A 39 -22.05 19.41 -5.77
C SER A 39 -21.51 19.77 -4.40
N GLU A 40 -22.17 20.69 -3.69
CA GLU A 40 -21.91 21.00 -2.26
C GLU A 40 -22.34 19.84 -1.34
N SER A 41 -22.04 18.61 -1.74
CA SER A 41 -22.52 17.41 -1.07
C SER A 41 -21.61 17.09 0.11
N LEU A 42 -22.19 17.05 1.31
CA LEU A 42 -21.53 16.59 2.55
C LEU A 42 -20.82 15.23 2.36
N SER A 43 -21.34 14.39 1.46
CA SER A 43 -20.77 13.10 1.07
C SER A 43 -19.41 13.23 0.35
N ALA A 44 -19.19 14.29 -0.43
CA ALA A 44 -17.89 14.54 -1.08
C ALA A 44 -16.83 14.90 -0.03
N LEU A 45 -17.17 15.76 0.93
CA LEU A 45 -16.28 16.08 2.06
C LEU A 45 -15.98 14.85 2.91
N GLY A 46 -17.00 14.04 3.22
CA GLY A 46 -16.84 12.78 3.96
C GLY A 46 -15.95 11.77 3.21
N ALA A 47 -16.19 11.57 1.92
CA ALA A 47 -15.39 10.68 1.08
C ALA A 47 -13.93 11.16 1.00
N GLY A 48 -13.69 12.46 0.80
CA GLY A 48 -12.34 13.02 0.78
C GLY A 48 -11.61 12.87 2.11
N GLY A 49 -12.30 13.06 3.24
CA GLY A 49 -11.77 12.83 4.58
C GLY A 49 -11.36 11.37 4.79
N VAL A 50 -12.25 10.42 4.49
CA VAL A 50 -11.98 8.98 4.59
C VAL A 50 -10.83 8.56 3.66
N GLY A 51 -10.84 9.06 2.42
CA GLY A 51 -9.78 8.81 1.44
C GLY A 51 -8.41 9.29 1.93
N SER A 52 -8.34 10.47 2.54
CA SER A 52 -7.11 11.01 3.11
C SER A 52 -6.57 10.12 4.23
N VAL A 53 -7.43 9.64 5.13
CA VAL A 53 -7.04 8.73 6.23
C VAL A 53 -6.52 7.41 5.69
N LEU A 54 -7.18 6.83 4.68
CA LEU A 54 -6.73 5.59 4.04
C LEU A 54 -5.38 5.77 3.35
N ALA A 55 -5.17 6.91 2.67
CA ALA A 55 -3.90 7.20 2.02
C ALA A 55 -2.76 7.33 3.04
N VAL A 56 -2.97 8.10 4.10
CA VAL A 56 -2.00 8.28 5.19
C VAL A 56 -1.69 6.94 5.86
N SER A 57 -2.72 6.14 6.20
CA SER A 57 -2.57 4.81 6.79
C SER A 57 -1.77 3.86 5.87
N GLY A 58 -2.02 3.91 4.57
CA GLY A 58 -1.25 3.17 3.57
C GLY A 58 0.22 3.58 3.56
N VAL A 59 0.55 4.88 3.63
CA VAL A 59 1.94 5.38 3.72
C VAL A 59 2.62 4.89 5.00
N PHE A 60 1.95 4.99 6.15
CA PHE A 60 2.48 4.52 7.43
C PHE A 60 2.76 3.01 7.45
N ARG A 61 2.00 2.21 6.69
CA ARG A 61 2.26 0.77 6.52
C ARG A 61 3.31 0.45 5.47
N LEU A 62 3.44 1.31 4.44
CA LEU A 62 4.38 1.12 3.34
C LEU A 62 5.84 1.28 3.78
N VAL A 63 6.14 2.26 4.64
CA VAL A 63 7.52 2.54 5.08
C VAL A 63 8.12 1.37 5.88
N PRO A 64 7.44 0.81 6.91
CA PRO A 64 7.91 -0.38 7.61
C PRO A 64 8.02 -1.59 6.69
N ALA A 65 7.08 -1.81 5.77
CA ALA A 65 7.13 -2.93 4.83
C ALA A 65 8.36 -2.84 3.91
N ARG A 66 8.73 -1.64 3.44
CA ARG A 66 9.96 -1.41 2.67
C ARG A 66 11.21 -1.67 3.52
N ARG A 67 11.23 -1.22 4.78
CA ARG A 67 12.34 -1.46 5.70
C ARG A 67 12.53 -2.96 5.97
N LYS A 68 11.45 -3.71 6.22
CA LYS A 68 11.48 -5.17 6.40
C LYS A 68 12.01 -5.88 5.16
N LEU A 69 11.61 -5.46 3.96
CA LEU A 69 12.12 -5.99 2.69
C LEU A 69 13.62 -5.74 2.53
N ALA A 70 14.07 -4.51 2.80
CA ALA A 70 15.48 -4.15 2.71
C ALA A 70 16.34 -4.91 3.73
N ALA A 71 15.87 -5.05 4.98
CA ALA A 71 16.53 -5.86 5.99
C ALA A 71 16.61 -7.33 5.59
N PHE A 72 15.52 -7.89 5.07
CA PHE A 72 15.49 -9.27 4.59
C PHE A 72 16.48 -9.51 3.42
N GLU A 73 16.57 -8.57 2.48
CA GLU A 73 17.53 -8.63 1.37
C GLU A 73 18.98 -8.41 1.83
N ALA A 74 19.21 -7.64 2.89
CA ALA A 74 20.53 -7.48 3.52
C ALA A 74 20.99 -8.78 4.22
N ASP A 75 20.08 -9.46 4.92
CA ASP A 75 20.38 -10.67 5.69
C ASP A 75 20.52 -11.93 4.82
N HIS A 76 19.77 -12.03 3.71
CA HIS A 76 19.68 -13.26 2.89
C HIS A 76 20.23 -13.10 1.47
N GLY A 77 20.66 -11.90 1.08
CA GLY A 77 21.16 -11.58 -0.26
C GLY A 77 20.10 -10.97 -1.20
N ALA A 78 20.57 -10.14 -2.14
CA ALA A 78 19.73 -9.44 -3.09
C ALA A 78 18.91 -10.43 -3.95
N GLY A 79 17.60 -10.52 -3.70
CA GLY A 79 16.70 -11.43 -4.42
C GLY A 79 16.35 -12.73 -3.70
N ALA A 80 16.78 -12.94 -2.45
CA ALA A 80 16.42 -14.11 -1.65
C ALA A 80 14.89 -14.32 -1.60
N GLY A 81 14.40 -15.48 -2.02
CA GLY A 81 12.95 -15.76 -2.05
C GLY A 81 12.17 -15.02 -3.13
N LYS A 82 12.79 -14.32 -4.09
CA LYS A 82 12.10 -14.02 -5.37
C LYS A 82 11.75 -15.38 -5.95
N GLN A 83 10.45 -15.61 -6.14
CA GLN A 83 9.98 -16.74 -6.93
C GLN A 83 10.46 -16.46 -8.35
N GLN A 84 11.67 -16.92 -8.69
CA GLN A 84 12.08 -17.06 -10.07
C GLN A 84 11.10 -18.09 -10.63
N SER A 85 10.02 -17.57 -11.23
CA SER A 85 9.21 -18.30 -12.17
C SER A 85 10.17 -18.79 -13.25
N ILE A 86 10.72 -20.00 -13.05
CA ILE A 86 11.44 -20.73 -14.09
C ILE A 86 10.43 -20.86 -15.22
N ARG A 87 10.64 -20.07 -16.27
CA ARG A 87 9.98 -20.24 -17.56
C ARG A 87 10.72 -21.32 -18.32
#